data_AF-A0A2N0NCY1-F1
#
_entry.id   AF-A0A2N0NCY1-F1
#
_cell.length_a   1.000
_cell.length_b   1.000
_cell.length_c   1.000
_cell.angle_alpha   90.00
_cell.angle_beta   90.00
_cell.angle_gamma   90.00
#
_symmetry.space_group_name_H-M   'P 1'
#
loop_
_entity.id
_entity.type
_entity.pdbx_description
1 polymer ?
#
loop_
_entity_poly.entity_id
_entity_poly.type
_entity_poly.pdbx_seq_one_letter_code
_entity_poly.pdbx_strand_id
1 'polypeptide(L)'
;MFIPYKYRDIIPKDPIYTDTGDYIRPGSRLWFTYMCNLHRRISSATTSQERHYLLQSEQERERETRDLLQKEQAIKAEAQYYGTSVHTLSRRRRASNMLTGKTRHFHERMKYLTTTPLEGKDVIRHAELNAEMESFELYYNSGVNFNETSKKATRKIRKEQEKRKELTSDDTKELEHRPKKRNTAL
;
A
#
# COMPACT_ATOMS: atom_id res chain seq x y z
N MET A 1 16.60 -44.15 -5.41
CA MET A 1 15.24 -44.15 -4.84
C MET A 1 14.38 -45.13 -5.63
N PHE A 2 13.76 -46.12 -4.98
CA PHE A 2 12.88 -47.07 -5.66
C PHE A 2 11.48 -46.47 -5.83
N ILE A 3 10.99 -46.41 -7.08
CA ILE A 3 9.61 -46.00 -7.41
C ILE A 3 8.89 -47.20 -8.02
N PRO A 4 7.80 -47.69 -7.40
CA PRO A 4 6.96 -48.74 -7.95
C PRO A 4 6.49 -48.45 -9.38
N TYR A 5 6.46 -49.47 -10.23
CA TYR A 5 6.11 -49.34 -11.65
C TYR A 5 4.74 -48.66 -11.85
N LYS A 6 3.76 -49.00 -11.01
CA LYS A 6 2.40 -48.44 -11.04
C LYS A 6 2.30 -46.91 -10.87
N TYR A 7 3.36 -46.25 -10.38
CA TYR A 7 3.38 -44.80 -10.22
C TYR A 7 4.12 -44.06 -11.32
N ARG A 8 4.91 -44.75 -12.16
CA ARG A 8 5.84 -44.11 -13.12
C ARG A 8 5.15 -43.23 -14.15
N ASP A 9 3.95 -43.63 -14.57
CA ASP A 9 3.19 -42.92 -15.61
C ASP A 9 2.31 -41.79 -15.07
N ILE A 10 2.18 -41.70 -13.73
CA ILE A 10 1.32 -40.72 -13.07
C ILE A 10 2.12 -39.74 -12.20
N ILE A 11 3.44 -39.73 -12.32
CA ILE A 11 4.29 -38.79 -11.58
C ILE A 11 3.94 -37.36 -12.02
N PRO A 12 3.51 -36.48 -11.10
CA PRO A 12 3.28 -35.08 -11.43
C PRO A 12 4.53 -34.44 -12.01
N LYS A 13 4.35 -33.63 -13.06
CA LYS A 13 5.46 -32.88 -13.69
C LYS A 13 5.92 -31.73 -12.81
N ASP A 14 4.99 -31.13 -12.08
CA ASP A 14 5.23 -30.04 -11.16
C ASP A 14 5.50 -30.57 -9.74
N PRO A 15 6.24 -29.82 -8.89
CA PRO A 15 6.45 -30.21 -7.51
C PRO A 15 5.12 -30.19 -6.73
N ILE A 16 4.95 -31.16 -5.83
CA ILE A 16 3.74 -31.32 -5.01
C ILE A 16 3.96 -30.64 -3.66
N TYR A 17 2.92 -30.02 -3.11
CA TYR A 17 2.97 -29.29 -1.85
C TYR A 17 1.85 -29.76 -0.91
N THR A 18 2.02 -29.56 0.38
CA THR A 18 0.95 -29.71 1.38
C THR A 18 -0.02 -28.55 1.32
N ASP A 19 -1.16 -28.68 2.01
CA ASP A 19 -2.14 -27.59 2.16
C ASP A 19 -1.55 -26.34 2.88
N THR A 20 -0.45 -26.53 3.62
CA THR A 20 0.32 -25.46 4.26
C THR A 20 1.32 -24.79 3.32
N GLY A 21 1.51 -25.33 2.11
CA GLY A 21 2.49 -24.85 1.12
C GLY A 21 3.89 -25.44 1.29
N ASP A 22 4.07 -26.49 2.11
CA ASP A 22 5.36 -27.14 2.29
C ASP A 22 5.65 -28.13 1.18
N TYR A 23 6.87 -28.12 0.66
CA TYR A 23 7.28 -29.01 -0.42
C TYR A 23 7.25 -30.48 0.02
N ILE A 24 6.50 -31.31 -0.70
CA ILE A 24 6.46 -32.75 -0.48
C ILE A 24 7.63 -33.39 -1.21
N ARG A 25 8.66 -33.77 -0.45
CA ARG A 25 9.85 -34.45 -0.99
C ARG A 25 9.47 -35.79 -1.64
N PRO A 26 9.88 -36.05 -2.90
CA PRO A 26 9.75 -37.35 -3.55
C PRO A 26 10.30 -38.49 -2.69
N GLY A 27 9.58 -39.61 -2.63
CA GLY A 27 9.95 -40.78 -1.83
C GLY A 27 9.69 -40.65 -0.32
N SER A 28 9.19 -39.50 0.16
CA SER A 28 8.69 -39.39 1.54
C SER A 28 7.38 -40.17 1.72
N ARG A 29 6.99 -40.44 2.98
CA ARG A 29 5.69 -41.04 3.30
C ARG A 29 4.54 -40.24 2.71
N LEU A 30 4.56 -38.91 2.83
CA LEU A 30 3.54 -38.01 2.29
C LEU A 30 3.44 -38.12 0.76
N TRP A 31 4.60 -38.18 0.08
CA TRP A 31 4.64 -38.37 -1.36
C TRP A 31 3.99 -39.70 -1.78
N PHE A 32 4.32 -40.81 -1.10
CA PHE A 32 3.69 -42.09 -1.39
C PHE A 32 2.19 -42.09 -1.08
N THR A 33 1.74 -41.44 -0.01
CA THR A 33 0.31 -41.29 0.31
C THR A 33 -0.41 -40.56 -0.82
N TYR A 34 0.16 -39.45 -1.30
CA TYR A 34 -0.37 -38.71 -2.44
C TYR A 34 -0.48 -39.61 -3.69
N MET A 35 0.62 -40.30 -4.04
CA MET A 35 0.66 -41.17 -5.22
C MET A 35 -0.31 -42.35 -5.13
N CYS A 36 -0.51 -42.93 -3.93
CA CYS A 36 -1.53 -43.93 -3.67
C CYS A 36 -2.94 -43.41 -3.98
N ASN A 37 -3.27 -42.22 -3.48
CA ASN A 37 -4.58 -41.61 -3.68
C ASN A 37 -4.82 -41.26 -5.16
N LEU A 38 -3.82 -40.67 -5.82
CA LEU A 38 -3.86 -40.35 -7.23
C LEU A 38 -4.06 -41.61 -8.08
N HIS A 39 -3.27 -42.66 -7.82
CA HIS A 39 -3.41 -43.94 -8.51
C HIS A 39 -4.80 -44.56 -8.30
N ARG A 40 -5.35 -44.49 -7.08
CA ARG A 40 -6.69 -45.01 -6.79
C ARG A 40 -7.78 -44.28 -7.60
N ARG A 41 -7.65 -42.96 -7.75
CA ARG A 41 -8.57 -42.13 -8.56
C ARG A 41 -8.44 -42.42 -10.06
N ILE A 42 -7.23 -42.66 -10.56
CA ILE A 42 -7.00 -42.95 -11.98
C ILE A 42 -7.40 -44.39 -12.33
N SER A 43 -7.25 -45.32 -11.38
CA SER A 43 -7.59 -46.73 -11.59
C SER A 43 -9.09 -46.96 -11.80
N SER A 44 -9.95 -46.03 -11.38
CA SER A 44 -11.39 -46.10 -11.65
C SER A 44 -11.77 -45.68 -13.07
N ALA A 45 -10.85 -45.12 -13.85
CA ALA A 45 -11.12 -44.77 -15.24
C ALA A 45 -11.03 -45.99 -16.17
N THR A 46 -12.03 -46.13 -17.02
CA THR A 46 -12.21 -47.27 -17.93
C THR A 46 -11.44 -47.06 -19.23
N THR A 47 -11.31 -45.79 -19.65
CA THR A 47 -10.68 -45.41 -20.92
C THR A 47 -9.37 -44.65 -20.70
N SER A 48 -8.41 -44.76 -21.63
CA SER A 48 -7.15 -44.00 -21.60
C SER A 48 -7.37 -42.47 -21.61
N GLN A 49 -8.35 -42.00 -22.38
CA GLN A 49 -8.72 -40.58 -22.43
C GLN A 49 -9.21 -40.05 -21.07
N GLU A 50 -10.06 -40.82 -20.38
CA GLU A 50 -10.53 -40.48 -19.02
C GLU A 50 -9.36 -40.39 -18.03
N ARG A 51 -8.41 -41.33 -18.12
CA ARG A 51 -7.19 -41.29 -17.28
C ARG A 51 -6.39 -40.01 -17.49
N HIS A 52 -6.19 -39.62 -18.74
CA HIS A 52 -5.46 -38.40 -19.08
C HIS A 52 -6.20 -37.15 -18.58
N TYR A 53 -7.52 -37.11 -18.75
CA TYR A 53 -8.36 -36.01 -18.26
C TYR A 53 -8.27 -35.86 -16.73
N LEU A 54 -8.38 -36.97 -15.98
CA LEU A 54 -8.26 -36.95 -14.51
C LEU A 54 -6.88 -36.44 -14.05
N LEU A 55 -5.80 -36.87 -14.72
CA LEU A 55 -4.45 -36.40 -14.44
C LEU A 55 -4.30 -34.89 -14.66
N GLN A 56 -4.82 -34.38 -15.78
CA GLN A 56 -4.79 -32.94 -16.08
C GLN A 56 -5.59 -32.14 -15.04
N SER A 57 -6.78 -32.61 -14.68
CA SER A 57 -7.63 -31.95 -13.69
C SER A 57 -7.01 -31.92 -12.28
N GLU A 58 -6.27 -32.95 -11.87
CA GLU A 58 -5.52 -32.92 -10.61
C GLU A 58 -4.37 -31.90 -10.67
N GLN A 59 -3.61 -31.87 -11.77
CA GLN A 59 -2.53 -30.89 -11.94
C GLN A 59 -3.05 -29.44 -11.95
N GLU A 60 -4.18 -29.18 -12.59
CA GLU A 60 -4.81 -27.85 -12.58
C GLU A 60 -5.23 -27.46 -11.15
N ARG A 61 -5.87 -28.36 -10.41
CA ARG A 61 -6.23 -28.10 -9.01
C ARG A 61 -5.02 -27.79 -8.14
N GLU A 62 -3.92 -28.51 -8.31
CA GLU A 62 -2.68 -28.23 -7.57
C GLU A 62 -2.06 -26.88 -7.93
N ARG A 63 -2.15 -26.47 -9.19
CA ARG A 63 -1.71 -25.13 -9.62
C ARG A 63 -2.58 -24.05 -8.99
N GLU A 64 -3.89 -24.23 -8.99
CA GLU A 64 -4.83 -23.29 -8.37
C GLU A 64 -4.60 -23.15 -6.87
N THR A 65 -4.42 -24.26 -6.15
CA THR A 65 -4.15 -24.20 -4.69
C THR A 65 -2.82 -23.51 -4.40
N ARG A 66 -1.79 -23.77 -5.21
CA ARG A 66 -0.50 -23.08 -5.12
C ARG A 66 -0.64 -21.57 -5.33
N ASP A 67 -1.36 -21.16 -6.37
CA ASP A 67 -1.56 -19.75 -6.68
C ASP A 67 -2.31 -19.02 -5.56
N LEU A 68 -3.28 -19.68 -4.94
CA LEU A 68 -4.01 -19.15 -3.78
C LEU A 68 -3.10 -18.99 -2.56
N LEU A 69 -2.29 -20.01 -2.24
CA LEU A 69 -1.33 -19.95 -1.13
C LEU A 69 -0.29 -18.84 -1.34
N GLN A 70 0.23 -18.69 -2.56
CA GLN A 70 1.16 -17.61 -2.89
C GLN A 70 0.52 -16.23 -2.71
N LYS A 71 -0.72 -16.04 -3.15
CA LYS A 71 -1.47 -14.79 -2.94
C LYS A 71 -1.67 -14.51 -1.45
N GLU A 72 -2.02 -15.52 -0.66
CA GLU A 72 -2.20 -15.37 0.78
C GLU A 72 -0.88 -14.98 1.49
N GLN A 73 0.22 -15.65 1.14
CA GLN A 73 1.55 -15.31 1.66
C GLN A 73 1.98 -13.90 1.25
N ALA A 74 1.72 -13.48 0.01
CA ALA A 74 2.01 -12.14 -0.47
C ALA A 74 1.23 -11.07 0.32
N ILE A 75 -0.06 -11.31 0.59
CA ILE A 75 -0.88 -10.40 1.40
C ILE A 75 -0.37 -10.32 2.85
N LYS A 76 0.06 -11.44 3.43
CA LYS A 76 0.66 -11.48 4.77
C LYS A 76 1.98 -10.70 4.81
N ALA A 77 2.85 -10.89 3.82
CA ALA A 77 4.10 -10.15 3.70
C ALA A 77 3.87 -8.64 3.50
N GLU A 78 2.88 -8.26 2.69
CA GLU A 78 2.49 -6.84 2.52
C GLU A 78 1.99 -6.25 3.84
N ALA A 79 1.13 -6.96 4.57
CA ALA A 79 0.66 -6.53 5.88
C ALA A 79 1.82 -6.31 6.87
N GLN A 80 2.78 -7.24 6.90
CA GLN A 80 3.99 -7.15 7.72
C GLN A 80 4.86 -5.95 7.32
N TYR A 81 5.06 -5.69 6.03
CA TYR A 81 5.78 -4.52 5.53
C TYR A 81 5.17 -3.20 6.04
N TYR A 82 3.84 -3.09 6.03
CA TYR A 82 3.15 -1.91 6.56
C TYR A 82 3.04 -1.88 8.09
N GLY A 83 3.50 -2.92 8.79
CA GLY A 83 3.38 -3.07 10.25
C GLY A 83 1.94 -3.25 10.71
N THR A 84 1.11 -3.96 9.94
CA THR A 84 -0.33 -4.13 10.21
C THR A 84 -0.79 -5.57 10.03
N SER A 85 -2.05 -5.85 10.39
CA SER A 85 -2.68 -7.15 10.10
C SER A 85 -3.36 -7.13 8.73
N VAL A 86 -3.52 -8.32 8.13
CA VAL A 86 -4.19 -8.52 6.83
C VAL A 86 -5.57 -7.85 6.78
N HIS A 87 -6.35 -7.93 7.86
CA HIS A 87 -7.68 -7.33 7.94
C HIS A 87 -7.68 -5.79 7.86
N THR A 88 -6.59 -5.16 8.31
CA THR A 88 -6.44 -3.70 8.34
C THR A 88 -5.61 -3.16 7.18
N LEU A 89 -4.97 -4.03 6.40
CA LEU A 89 -4.07 -3.68 5.30
C LEU A 89 -4.71 -2.70 4.32
N SER A 90 -5.93 -2.96 3.85
CA SER A 90 -6.63 -2.09 2.90
C SER A 90 -6.83 -0.66 3.43
N ARG A 91 -7.15 -0.53 4.73
CA ARG A 91 -7.29 0.79 5.38
C ARG A 91 -5.93 1.47 5.50
N ARG A 92 -4.91 0.73 5.92
CA ARG A 92 -3.53 1.25 6.05
C ARG A 92 -2.98 1.72 4.72
N ARG A 93 -3.14 0.94 3.65
CA ARG A 93 -2.71 1.27 2.29
C ARG A 93 -3.44 2.51 1.77
N ARG A 94 -4.76 2.60 1.97
CA ARG A 94 -5.52 3.81 1.61
C ARG A 94 -5.02 5.04 2.36
N ALA A 95 -4.78 4.93 3.66
CA ALA A 95 -4.28 6.04 4.46
C ALA A 95 -2.87 6.47 4.03
N SER A 96 -1.96 5.51 3.81
CA SER A 96 -0.61 5.76 3.31
C SER A 96 -0.64 6.48 1.96
N ASN A 97 -1.39 5.95 0.98
CA ASN A 97 -1.53 6.57 -0.33
C ASN A 97 -2.15 7.97 -0.28
N MET A 98 -3.16 8.16 0.57
CA MET A 98 -3.78 9.47 0.77
C MET A 98 -2.77 10.48 1.34
N LEU A 99 -2.01 10.08 2.38
CA LEU A 99 -1.01 10.95 3.00
C LEU A 99 0.11 11.28 2.02
N THR A 100 0.69 10.29 1.34
CA THR A 100 1.71 10.50 0.32
C THR A 100 1.21 11.39 -0.81
N GLY A 101 -0.01 11.16 -1.31
CA GLY A 101 -0.61 11.98 -2.36
C GLY A 101 -0.84 13.43 -1.91
N LYS A 102 -1.33 13.62 -0.68
CA LYS A 102 -1.48 14.94 -0.07
C LYS A 102 -0.12 15.65 0.04
N THR A 103 0.90 14.99 0.60
CA THR A 103 2.24 15.58 0.79
C THR A 103 2.85 15.95 -0.55
N ARG A 104 2.74 15.08 -1.56
CA ARG A 104 3.21 15.35 -2.92
C ARG A 104 2.52 16.57 -3.52
N HIS A 105 1.19 16.65 -3.45
CA HIS A 105 0.43 17.79 -3.96
C HIS A 105 0.85 19.11 -3.30
N PHE A 106 1.04 19.10 -1.97
CA PHE A 106 1.55 20.27 -1.27
C PHE A 106 2.94 20.68 -1.76
N HIS A 107 3.85 19.71 -1.87
CA HIS A 107 5.21 19.97 -2.35
C HIS A 107 5.23 20.51 -3.78
N GLU A 108 4.48 19.90 -4.71
CA GLU A 108 4.39 20.35 -6.10
C GLU A 108 3.82 21.77 -6.20
N ARG A 109 2.77 22.07 -5.45
CA ARG A 109 2.14 23.39 -5.44
C ARG A 109 3.05 24.46 -4.84
N MET A 110 3.67 24.18 -3.69
CA MET A 110 4.61 25.12 -3.06
C MET A 110 5.85 25.31 -3.92
N LYS A 111 6.36 24.25 -4.56
CA LYS A 111 7.47 24.33 -5.51
C LYS A 111 7.09 25.24 -6.69
N TYR A 112 5.91 25.08 -7.27
CA TYR A 112 5.43 25.96 -8.33
C TYR A 112 5.41 27.43 -7.89
N LEU A 113 4.85 27.72 -6.71
CA LEU A 113 4.75 29.09 -6.20
C LEU A 113 6.11 29.72 -5.87
N THR A 114 7.13 28.91 -5.53
CA THR A 114 8.46 29.40 -5.14
C THR A 114 9.48 29.41 -6.27
N THR A 115 9.29 28.58 -7.30
CA THR A 115 10.23 28.44 -8.43
C THR A 115 9.76 29.11 -9.71
N THR A 116 8.52 29.60 -9.76
CA THR A 116 8.02 30.34 -10.92
C THR A 116 8.77 31.68 -11.03
N PRO A 117 9.49 31.93 -12.15
CA PRO A 117 10.15 33.20 -12.35
C PRO A 117 9.12 34.32 -12.41
N LEU A 118 9.34 35.36 -11.62
CA LEU A 118 8.51 36.55 -11.61
C LEU A 118 8.93 37.46 -12.76
N GLU A 119 8.05 37.68 -13.73
CA GLU A 119 8.25 38.71 -14.76
C GLU A 119 7.55 40.02 -14.32
N GLY A 120 8.32 41.09 -14.08
CA GLY A 120 7.83 42.45 -13.83
C GLY A 120 7.54 42.83 -12.36
N LYS A 121 7.49 44.15 -12.09
CA LYS A 121 7.33 44.85 -10.78
C LYS A 121 7.35 43.92 -9.56
N ASP A 122 8.55 43.45 -9.25
CA ASP A 122 8.82 42.30 -8.39
C ASP A 122 8.14 42.39 -7.02
N VAL A 123 8.08 43.56 -6.39
CA VAL A 123 7.54 43.73 -5.02
C VAL A 123 6.05 43.38 -4.91
N ILE A 124 5.22 43.80 -5.87
CA ILE A 124 3.77 43.55 -5.83
C ILE A 124 3.51 42.06 -6.10
N ARG A 125 4.25 41.50 -7.06
CA ARG A 125 4.14 40.09 -7.45
C ARG A 125 4.62 39.13 -6.34
N HIS A 126 5.65 39.53 -5.58
CA HIS A 126 6.06 38.81 -4.37
C HIS A 126 4.99 38.82 -3.27
N ALA A 127 4.29 39.95 -3.07
CA ALA A 127 3.22 40.03 -2.09
C ALA A 127 2.01 39.16 -2.48
N GLU A 128 1.65 39.14 -3.77
CA GLU A 128 0.60 38.28 -4.32
C GLU A 128 0.93 36.79 -4.18
N LEU A 129 2.16 36.39 -4.51
CA LEU A 129 2.61 35.00 -4.31
C LEU A 129 2.57 34.59 -2.84
N ASN A 130 3.01 35.47 -1.92
CA ASN A 130 2.93 35.21 -0.49
C ASN A 130 1.49 35.00 -0.04
N ALA A 131 0.56 35.86 -0.48
CA ALA A 131 -0.86 35.69 -0.20
C ALA A 131 -1.43 34.37 -0.79
N GLU A 132 -0.99 33.97 -1.98
CA GLU A 132 -1.37 32.70 -2.60
C GLU A 132 -0.83 31.49 -1.81
N MET A 133 0.42 31.55 -1.34
CA MET A 133 1.01 30.52 -0.47
C MET A 133 0.27 30.40 0.86
N GLU A 134 0.00 31.53 1.53
CA GLU A 134 -0.70 31.54 2.82
C GLU A 134 -2.14 31.01 2.69
N SER A 135 -2.87 31.43 1.66
CA SER A 135 -4.23 30.96 1.40
C SER A 135 -4.26 29.47 1.05
N PHE A 136 -3.29 28.99 0.28
CA PHE A 136 -3.13 27.57 -0.03
C PHE A 136 -2.83 26.74 1.22
N GLU A 137 -1.91 27.19 2.07
CA GLU A 137 -1.55 26.50 3.32
C GLU A 137 -2.74 26.41 4.28
N LEU A 138 -3.47 27.52 4.46
CA LEU A 138 -4.71 27.58 5.24
C LEU A 138 -5.76 26.59 4.71
N TYR A 139 -5.95 26.57 3.41
CA TYR A 139 -6.88 25.66 2.77
C TYR A 139 -6.46 24.20 2.97
N TYR A 140 -5.19 23.88 2.76
CA TYR A 140 -4.64 22.53 2.88
C TYR A 140 -4.76 21.98 4.31
N ASN A 141 -4.42 22.78 5.32
CA ASN A 141 -4.49 22.40 6.73
C ASN A 141 -5.94 22.27 7.23
N SER A 142 -6.88 23.01 6.64
CA SER A 142 -8.30 22.95 7.01
C SER A 142 -8.99 21.61 6.68
N GLY A 143 -8.37 20.73 5.86
CA GLY A 143 -8.92 19.42 5.52
C GLY A 143 -10.22 19.48 4.72
N VAL A 144 -10.40 20.56 3.95
CA VAL A 144 -11.50 20.73 2.99
C VAL A 144 -11.19 19.95 1.72
N ASN A 145 -12.17 19.20 1.21
CA ASN A 145 -12.05 18.58 -0.11
C ASN A 145 -12.40 19.62 -1.19
N PHE A 146 -11.71 19.61 -2.34
CA PHE A 146 -11.97 20.53 -3.47
C PHE A 146 -13.44 20.57 -3.94
N ASN A 147 -14.21 19.52 -3.68
CA ASN A 147 -15.62 19.38 -4.06
C ASN A 147 -16.62 19.62 -2.91
N GLU A 148 -16.18 20.03 -1.70
CA GLU A 148 -17.09 20.33 -0.59
C GLU A 148 -17.80 21.68 -0.79
N THR A 149 -19.14 21.68 -0.79
CA THR A 149 -19.96 22.90 -0.89
C THR A 149 -19.65 23.92 0.23
N SER A 150 -19.73 25.20 -0.16
CA SER A 150 -19.04 26.35 0.46
C SER A 150 -19.22 26.52 1.98
N LYS A 151 -20.35 26.16 2.58
CA LYS A 151 -20.62 26.41 4.02
C LYS A 151 -19.80 25.53 4.97
N LYS A 152 -19.56 24.26 4.62
CA LYS A 152 -18.74 23.34 5.45
C LYS A 152 -17.26 23.65 5.27
N ALA A 153 -16.87 23.99 4.04
CA ALA A 153 -15.53 24.44 3.69
C ALA A 153 -15.14 25.71 4.47
N THR A 154 -15.97 26.76 4.43
CA THR A 154 -15.71 28.02 5.13
C THR A 154 -15.62 27.85 6.64
N ARG A 155 -16.46 26.99 7.24
CA ARG A 155 -16.39 26.69 8.67
C ARG A 155 -15.06 26.04 9.08
N LYS A 156 -14.55 25.11 8.27
CA LYS A 156 -13.25 24.45 8.52
C LYS A 156 -12.09 25.44 8.37
N ILE A 157 -12.10 26.26 7.32
CA ILE A 157 -11.10 27.31 7.09
C ILE A 157 -11.09 28.31 8.26
N ARG A 158 -12.26 28.76 8.71
CA ARG A 158 -12.37 29.70 9.84
C ARG A 158 -11.77 29.13 11.12
N LYS A 159 -12.06 27.86 11.43
CA LYS A 159 -11.45 27.17 12.59
C LYS A 159 -9.93 27.10 12.49
N GLU A 160 -9.39 26.88 11.30
CA GLU A 160 -7.94 26.83 11.10
C GLU A 160 -7.28 28.21 11.24
N GLN A 161 -7.96 29.26 10.78
CA GLN A 161 -7.56 30.65 11.04
C GLN A 161 -7.57 30.99 12.54
N GLU A 162 -8.62 30.57 13.26
CA GLU A 162 -8.74 30.75 14.72
C GLU A 162 -7.58 30.07 15.46
N LYS A 163 -7.22 28.82 15.11
CA LYS A 163 -6.05 28.14 15.69
C LYS A 163 -4.72 28.84 15.42
N ARG A 164 -4.52 29.36 14.20
CA ARG A 164 -3.31 30.13 13.88
C ARG A 164 -3.19 31.38 14.75
N LYS A 165 -4.32 32.04 15.06
CA LYS A 165 -4.36 33.18 15.98
C LYS A 165 -4.02 32.78 17.42
N GLU A 166 -4.49 31.62 17.88
CA GLU A 166 -4.18 31.09 19.22
C GLU A 166 -2.72 30.63 19.38
N LEU A 167 -2.08 30.12 18.31
CA LEU A 167 -0.65 29.78 18.29
C LEU A 167 0.25 31.00 18.45
N THR A 168 -0.21 32.18 18.02
CA THR A 168 0.33 33.48 18.41
C THR A 168 -0.34 33.97 19.70
N SER A 169 -0.18 33.24 20.81
CA SER A 169 -0.41 33.83 22.13
C SER A 169 0.63 34.94 22.32
N ASP A 170 0.18 36.12 22.75
CA ASP A 170 1.02 37.25 23.14
C ASP A 170 2.13 36.84 24.14
N ASP A 171 1.96 35.71 24.85
CA ASP A 171 2.96 35.11 25.74
C ASP A 171 4.31 34.80 25.04
N THR A 172 4.30 34.44 23.75
CA THR A 172 5.55 34.20 23.01
C THR A 172 6.24 35.48 22.55
N LYS A 173 5.47 36.57 22.40
CA LYS A 173 5.99 37.91 22.08
C LYS A 173 6.72 38.52 23.29
N GLU A 174 6.22 38.26 24.50
CA GLU A 174 6.90 38.69 25.74
C GLU A 174 8.17 37.88 26.03
N LEU A 175 8.21 36.59 25.65
CA LEU A 175 9.42 35.77 25.75
C LEU A 175 10.50 36.08 24.70
N GLU A 176 10.14 36.76 23.60
CA GLU A 176 11.09 37.24 22.59
C GLU A 176 11.71 38.62 22.92
N HIS A 177 11.41 39.21 24.08
CA HIS A 177 12.14 40.38 24.55
C HIS A 177 13.55 39.98 24.99
N ARG A 178 14.49 39.93 24.04
CA ARG A 178 15.93 39.74 24.28
C ARG A 178 16.65 41.10 24.25
N PRO A 179 16.72 41.84 25.38
CA PRO A 179 17.30 43.19 25.41
C PRO A 179 18.79 43.25 25.03
N LYS A 180 19.46 42.10 24.90
CA LYS A 180 20.88 41.99 24.55
C LYS A 180 21.15 41.48 23.13
N LYS A 181 20.13 41.22 22.30
CA LYS A 181 20.35 40.83 20.90
C LYS A 181 20.70 42.10 20.11
N ARG A 182 22.00 42.38 19.98
CA ARG A 182 22.52 43.46 19.13
C ARG A 182 22.18 43.13 17.67
N ASN A 183 21.20 43.82 17.10
CA ASN A 183 21.09 43.95 15.65
C ASN A 183 22.17 44.92 15.19
N THR A 184 23.41 44.44 15.11
CA THR A 184 24.50 45.15 14.44
C THR A 184 24.88 44.36 13.20
N ALA A 185 24.12 44.60 12.14
CA ALA A 185 24.60 44.45 10.77
C ALA A 185 24.42 45.84 10.14
N LEU A 186 25.54 46.55 10.02
CA LEU A 186 25.74 47.66 9.10
C LEU A 186 25.75 47.11 7.67
#